data_AF-A0A2D6RND3-F1
#
_entry.id   AF-A0A2D6RND3-F1
#
_cell.length_a   1.000
_cell.length_b   1.000
_cell.length_c   1.000
_cell.angle_alpha   90.00
_cell.angle_beta   90.00
_cell.angle_gamma   90.00
#
_symmetry.space_group_name_H-M   'P 1'
#
loop_
_entity.id
_entity.type
_entity.pdbx_description
1 polymer ?
#
loop_
_entity_poly.entity_id
_entity_poly.type
_entity_poly.pdbx_seq_one_letter_code
_entity_poly.pdbx_strand_id
1 'polypeptide(L)' 'MAAKSKKSKSAGRFGARYGKRVRAKLVQVEIKQRVKQKCPFCNKLGVKRLSKGIWQCTRKKCNKKFASDTYYLK' A
#
# COMPACT_ATOMS: atom_id res chain seq x y z
N MET A 1 -21.71 0.91 6.59
CA MET A 1 -20.51 0.10 6.84
C MET A 1 -19.89 0.54 8.16
N ALA A 2 -19.76 -0.36 9.15
CA ALA A 2 -19.17 -0.01 10.44
C ALA A 2 -17.72 0.46 10.25
N ALA A 3 -17.36 1.60 10.85
CA ALA A 3 -16.02 2.16 10.76
C ALA A 3 -15.02 1.15 11.34
N LYS A 4 -14.02 0.75 10.54
CA LYS A 4 -12.91 -0.06 11.04
C LYS A 4 -12.25 0.67 12.20
N SER A 5 -11.93 -0.07 13.27
CA SER A 5 -11.45 0.50 14.54
C SER A 5 -10.44 1.64 14.34
N LYS A 6 -10.73 2.80 14.96
CA LYS A 6 -9.97 4.06 14.81
C LYS A 6 -8.48 3.88 15.14
N LYS A 7 -8.17 3.01 16.11
CA LYS A 7 -6.80 2.80 16.62
C LYS A 7 -6.03 1.71 15.86
N SER A 8 -6.66 0.59 15.51
CA SER A 8 -5.92 -0.56 14.95
C SER A 8 -5.87 -0.60 13.42
N LYS A 9 -6.72 0.18 12.73
CA LYS A 9 -6.73 0.32 11.26
C LYS A 9 -6.61 -1.03 10.54
N SER A 10 -5.61 -1.20 9.68
CA SER A 10 -5.37 -2.40 8.89
C SER A 10 -4.80 -3.57 9.71
N ALA A 11 -4.24 -3.30 10.89
CA ALA A 11 -3.72 -4.32 11.81
C ALA A 11 -4.80 -4.97 12.68
N GLY A 12 -6.06 -4.52 12.58
CA GLY A 12 -7.20 -5.20 13.22
C GLY A 12 -7.34 -6.67 12.80
N ARG A 13 -6.84 -7.05 11.61
CA ARG A 13 -6.85 -8.45 11.12
C ARG A 13 -6.12 -9.43 12.03
N PHE A 14 -5.18 -8.95 12.85
CA PHE A 14 -4.35 -9.80 13.68
C PHE A 14 -5.01 -10.15 15.03
N GLY A 15 -6.12 -9.51 15.40
CA GLY A 15 -6.78 -9.70 16.69
C GLY A 15 -5.88 -9.28 17.86
N ALA A 16 -5.83 -10.09 18.92
CA ALA A 16 -5.01 -9.84 20.11
C ALA A 16 -3.50 -10.12 19.92
N ARG A 17 -3.10 -10.76 18.80
CA ARG A 17 -1.73 -11.25 18.58
C ARG A 17 -0.71 -10.13 18.32
N TYR A 18 0.56 -10.44 18.56
CA TYR A 18 1.78 -9.65 18.22
C TYR A 18 1.99 -8.33 18.99
N GLY A 19 1.12 -7.97 19.95
CA GLY A 19 1.30 -6.79 20.79
C GLY A 19 1.06 -5.45 20.07
N LYS A 20 1.02 -4.34 20.83
CA LYS A 20 0.67 -3.00 20.30
C LYS A 20 1.77 -2.39 19.43
N ARG A 21 3.03 -2.46 19.88
CA ARG A 21 4.17 -1.76 19.24
C ARG A 21 4.45 -2.26 17.82
N VAL A 22 4.43 -3.58 17.64
CA VAL A 22 4.64 -4.21 16.32
C VAL A 22 3.50 -3.85 15.36
N ARG A 23 2.25 -3.93 15.83
CA ARG A 23 1.06 -3.55 15.04
C ARG A 23 1.11 -2.08 14.62
N ALA A 24 1.52 -1.17 15.51
CA ALA A 24 1.64 0.25 15.18
C ALA A 24 2.66 0.51 14.06
N LYS A 25 3.85 -0.12 14.12
CA LYS A 25 4.86 -0.02 13.05
C LYS A 25 4.34 -0.57 11.72
N LEU A 26 3.68 -1.72 11.74
CA LEU A 26 3.13 -2.34 10.53
C LEU A 26 2.06 -1.46 9.87
N VAL A 27 1.19 -0.83 10.66
CA VAL A 27 0.18 0.10 10.15
C VAL A 27 0.83 1.29 9.41
N GLN A 28 1.91 1.85 9.93
CA GLN A 28 2.62 2.95 9.26
C GLN A 28 3.15 2.54 7.87
N VAL A 29 3.68 1.32 7.75
CA VAL A 29 4.18 0.77 6.48
C VAL A 29 3.03 0.48 5.51
N GLU A 30 1.97 -0.17 5.98
CA GLU A 30 0.84 -0.53 5.13
C GLU A 30 0.05 0.66 4.62
N ILE A 31 -0.05 1.74 5.41
CA ILE A 31 -0.67 2.99 4.96
C ILE A 31 0.10 3.54 3.77
N LYS A 32 1.44 3.64 3.87
CA LYS A 32 2.28 4.13 2.76
C LYS A 32 2.17 3.25 1.52
N GLN A 33 2.21 1.93 1.70
CA GLN A 33 2.17 0.96 0.61
C GLN A 33 0.84 0.93 -0.16
N ARG A 34 -0.30 1.10 0.53
CA ARG A 34 -1.64 0.98 -0.08
C ARG A 34 -2.11 2.25 -0.79
N VAL A 35 -1.40 3.37 -0.62
CA VAL A 35 -1.72 4.61 -1.31
C VAL A 35 -1.42 4.47 -2.80
N LYS A 36 -2.36 4.92 -3.64
CA LYS A 36 -2.16 4.98 -5.09
C LYS A 36 -1.13 6.05 -5.40
N GLN A 37 -0.03 5.66 -6.03
CA GLN A 37 1.05 6.59 -6.38
C GLN A 37 0.94 7.09 -7.83
N LYS A 38 1.72 8.13 -8.13
CA LYS A 38 1.89 8.64 -9.50
C LYS A 38 2.73 7.65 -10.30
N CYS A 39 2.32 7.43 -11.54
CA CYS A 39 3.06 6.58 -12.47
C CYS A 39 4.16 7.41 -13.16
N PRO A 40 5.42 6.94 -13.24
CA PRO A 40 6.49 7.67 -13.92
C PRO A 40 6.27 7.78 -15.45
N PHE A 41 5.47 6.89 -16.04
CA PHE A 41 5.23 6.88 -17.48
C PHE A 41 4.06 7.75 -17.93
N CYS A 42 2.99 7.79 -17.13
CA CYS A 42 1.76 8.51 -17.49
C CYS A 42 1.45 9.68 -16.56
N ASN A 43 2.32 9.99 -15.60
CA ASN A 43 2.26 11.07 -14.61
C ASN A 43 0.97 11.18 -13.81
N LYS A 44 0.14 10.15 -13.86
CA LYS A 44 -1.17 10.15 -13.22
C LYS A 44 -1.25 9.14 -12.09
N LEU A 45 -2.11 9.44 -11.13
CA LEU A 45 -2.37 8.58 -9.98
C LEU A 45 -3.10 7.30 -10.42
N GLY A 46 -2.66 6.16 -9.88
CA GLY A 46 -3.27 4.86 -10.16
C GLY A 46 -2.31 3.67 -10.21
N VAL A 47 -1.07 3.82 -9.74
CA VAL A 47 -0.18 2.66 -9.64
C VAL A 47 -0.56 1.83 -8.42
N LYS A 48 -0.65 0.50 -8.61
CA LYS A 48 -0.85 -0.48 -7.54
C LYS A 48 0.37 -1.39 -7.43
N ARG A 49 0.70 -1.79 -6.22
CA ARG A 49 1.75 -2.77 -5.95
C ARG A 49 1.24 -4.17 -6.28
N LEU A 50 2.00 -4.92 -7.07
CA LEU A 50 1.72 -6.34 -7.34
C LEU A 50 2.49 -7.24 -6.37
N SER A 51 3.80 -7.03 -6.26
CA SER A 51 4.68 -7.82 -5.40
C SER A 51 5.75 -6.94 -4.75
N LYS A 52 6.78 -7.54 -4.12
CA LYS A 52 7.90 -6.77 -3.57
C LYS A 52 8.65 -6.11 -4.73
N GLY A 53 8.72 -4.78 -4.72
CA GLY A 53 9.42 -4.00 -5.73
C GLY A 53 8.80 -4.00 -7.13
N ILE A 54 7.69 -4.70 -7.37
CA ILE A 54 6.99 -4.69 -8.67
C ILE A 54 5.67 -3.94 -8.56
N TRP A 55 5.52 -2.95 -9.42
CA TRP A 55 4.35 -2.08 -9.49
C TRP A 55 3.72 -2.13 -10.87
N GLN A 56 2.39 -1.97 -10.91
CA GLN A 56 1.63 -1.95 -12.15
C GLN A 56 0.73 -0.72 -12.18
N CYS A 57 0.76 0.01 -13.29
CA CYS A 57 -0.23 1.05 -13.53
C CYS A 57 -1.58 0.41 -13.85
N THR A 58 -2.65 0.73 -13.11
CA THR A 58 -3.98 0.15 -13.37
C THR A 58 -4.74 0.79 -14.52
N ARG A 59 -4.15 1.77 -15.19
CA ARG A 59 -4.78 2.40 -16.35
C ARG A 59 -4.63 1.49 -17.55
N LYS A 60 -5.74 1.23 -18.23
CA LYS A 60 -5.76 0.49 -19.50
C LYS A 60 -4.78 1.05 -20.54
N LYS A 61 -4.64 2.37 -20.63
CA LYS A 61 -3.73 3.06 -21.57
C LYS A 61 -2.24 2.87 -21.27
N CYS A 62 -1.87 2.63 -20.00
CA CYS A 62 -0.47 2.50 -19.61
C CYS A 62 -0.13 1.04 -19.36
N ASN A 63 -0.84 0.38 -18.44
CA ASN A 63 -0.72 -1.04 -18.08
C ASN A 63 0.71 -1.59 -17.90
N LYS A 64 1.72 -0.72 -17.77
CA LYS A 64 3.11 -1.11 -17.64
C LYS A 64 3.35 -1.67 -16.24
N LYS A 65 4.09 -2.77 -16.18
CA LYS A 65 4.71 -3.30 -14.97
C LYS A 65 6.14 -2.78 -14.91
N PHE A 66 6.60 -2.38 -13.74
CA PHE A 66 7.94 -1.85 -13.58
C PHE A 66 8.48 -2.12 -12.19
N ALA A 67 9.81 -2.11 -12.09
CA ALA A 67 10.54 -2.28 -10.83
C ALA A 67 10.75 -0.93 -10.14
N SER A 68 10.55 -0.90 -8.83
CA SER A 68 10.84 0.26 -8.00
C SER A 68 11.05 -0.15 -6.54
N ASP A 69 11.14 0.83 -5.66
CA ASP A 69 11.14 0.65 -4.21
C ASP A 69 10.00 -0.24 -3.69
N THR A 70 10.26 -0.87 -2.54
CA THR A 70 9.39 -1.93 -2.01
C THR A 70 8.08 -1.39 -1.44
N TYR A 71 8.09 -0.23 -0.79
CA TYR A 71 6.93 0.30 -0.06
C TYR A 71 6.37 1.61 -0.62
N TYR A 72 7.15 2.34 -1.40
CA TYR A 72 6.75 3.62 -1.97
C TYR A 72 7.32 3.74 -3.38
N LEU A 73 6.71 4.55 -4.24
CA LEU A 73 7.25 4.88 -5.56
C LEU A 73 7.85 6.27 -5.41
N LYS A 74 9.18 6.36 -5.38
CA LYS A 74 9.88 7.65 -5.34
C LYS A 74 9.65 8.42 -6.65
#